data_AF-A0A661WWP6-F1
#
_entry.id   AF-A0A661WWP6-F1
#
_cell.length_a   1.000
_cell.length_b   1.000
_cell.length_c   1.000
_cell.angle_alpha   90.00
_cell.angle_beta   90.00
_cell.angle_gamma   90.00
#
_symmetry.space_group_name_H-M   'P 1'
#
loop_
_entity.id
_entity.type
_entity.pdbx_description
1 polymer ?
#
loop_
_entity_poly.entity_id
_entity_poly.type
_entity_poly.pdbx_seq_one_letter_code
_entity_poly.pdbx_strand_id
1 'polypeptide(L)'
;FFEENGEYKAKYYGMASEEAQKVRWGDLKVGTAPEGVSYTIHPRGKTRVILERLAGGIRSGCSFCNARTVYELRRNARWIIRCSTSMK
;
A
#
# COMPACT_ATOMS: atom_id res chain seq x y z
N PHE A 1 7.64 -15.72 -0.19
CA PHE A 1 8.93 -15.10 -0.54
C PHE A 1 9.73 -16.10 -1.34
N PHE A 2 10.50 -15.64 -2.31
CA PHE A 2 11.34 -16.50 -3.13
C PHE A 2 12.60 -15.73 -3.52
N GLU A 3 13.66 -16.47 -3.83
CA GLU A 3 14.91 -15.90 -4.31
C GLU A 3 14.93 -15.98 -5.84
N GLU A 4 15.26 -14.88 -6.50
CA GLU A 4 15.40 -14.80 -7.95
C GLU A 4 16.61 -13.93 -8.26
N ASN A 5 17.59 -14.48 -8.99
CA ASN A 5 18.85 -13.80 -9.34
C ASN A 5 19.63 -13.25 -8.11
N GLY A 6 19.61 -13.98 -6.98
CA GLY A 6 20.29 -13.56 -5.75
C GLY A 6 19.55 -12.49 -4.94
N GLU A 7 18.34 -12.10 -5.37
CA GLU A 7 17.50 -11.13 -4.67
C GLU A 7 16.26 -11.79 -4.06
N TYR A 8 15.98 -11.47 -2.81
CA TYR A 8 14.72 -11.85 -2.17
C TYR A 8 13.57 -11.01 -2.71
N LYS A 9 12.52 -11.70 -3.16
CA LYS A 9 11.30 -11.11 -3.71
C LYS A 9 10.05 -11.68 -3.06
N ALA A 10 8.96 -10.91 -3.14
CA ALA A 10 7.65 -11.29 -2.65
C ALA A 10 6.60 -11.09 -3.75
N LYS A 11 5.73 -12.08 -3.92
CA LYS A 11 4.54 -11.93 -4.79
C LYS A 11 3.50 -11.09 -4.07
N TYR A 12 2.95 -10.11 -4.76
CA TYR A 12 1.85 -9.27 -4.32
C TYR A 12 0.79 -9.24 -5.42
N TYR A 13 -0.42 -9.65 -5.11
CA TYR A 13 -1.50 -9.73 -6.10
C TYR A 13 -2.82 -9.26 -5.50
N GLY A 14 -3.63 -8.60 -6.33
CA GLY A 14 -5.00 -8.24 -5.98
C GLY A 14 -5.89 -9.47 -5.91
N MET A 15 -6.92 -9.47 -5.05
CA MET A 15 -7.84 -10.61 -4.91
C MET A 15 -8.66 -10.91 -6.19
N ALA A 16 -8.82 -9.90 -7.06
CA ALA A 16 -9.45 -10.03 -8.37
C ALA A 16 -8.45 -10.35 -9.50
N SER A 17 -7.19 -10.67 -9.17
CA SER A 17 -6.19 -11.08 -10.16
C SER A 17 -6.37 -12.53 -10.56
N GLU A 18 -5.94 -12.88 -11.77
CA GLU A 18 -5.95 -14.26 -12.23
C GLU A 18 -5.14 -15.18 -11.31
N GLU A 19 -3.99 -14.71 -10.81
CA GLU A 19 -3.13 -15.51 -9.93
C GLU A 19 -3.78 -15.78 -8.57
N ALA A 20 -4.50 -14.81 -8.01
CA ALA A 20 -5.31 -15.03 -6.80
C ALA A 20 -6.43 -16.04 -7.06
N GLN A 21 -7.08 -15.96 -8.23
CA GLN A 21 -8.18 -16.84 -8.59
C GLN A 21 -7.68 -18.28 -8.74
N LYS A 22 -6.55 -18.48 -9.43
CA LYS A 22 -5.88 -19.78 -9.58
C LYS A 22 -5.44 -20.36 -8.24
N VAL A 23 -4.84 -19.56 -7.35
CA VAL A 23 -4.41 -20.04 -6.02
C VAL A 23 -5.60 -20.49 -5.17
N ARG A 24 -6.73 -19.79 -5.24
CA ARG A 24 -7.89 -20.06 -4.36
C ARG A 24 -8.88 -21.07 -4.93
N TRP A 25 -9.11 -21.07 -6.24
CA TRP A 25 -10.14 -21.88 -6.90
C TRP A 25 -9.59 -22.81 -8.00
N GLY A 26 -8.27 -22.84 -8.20
CA GLY A 26 -7.60 -23.71 -9.17
C GLY A 26 -7.56 -23.12 -10.59
N ASP A 27 -8.61 -22.43 -11.01
CA ASP A 27 -8.65 -21.77 -12.32
C ASP A 27 -9.56 -20.53 -12.31
N LEU A 28 -9.42 -19.72 -13.36
CA LEU A 28 -10.32 -18.62 -13.61
C LEU A 28 -11.67 -19.15 -14.10
N LYS A 29 -12.77 -18.73 -13.47
CA LYS A 29 -14.11 -19.11 -13.90
C LYS A 29 -14.34 -18.63 -15.34
N VAL A 30 -14.72 -19.56 -16.22
CA VAL A 30 -15.02 -19.30 -17.64
C VAL A 30 -16.00 -18.12 -17.76
N GLY A 31 -15.67 -17.17 -18.64
CA GLY A 31 -16.46 -15.95 -18.86
C GLY A 31 -16.18 -14.80 -17.87
N THR A 32 -15.16 -14.93 -17.02
CA THR A 32 -14.75 -13.86 -16.09
C THR A 32 -13.46 -13.20 -16.58
N ALA A 33 -13.39 -11.88 -16.55
CA ALA A 33 -12.16 -11.13 -16.82
C ALA A 33 -11.46 -10.76 -15.50
N PRO A 34 -10.13 -10.96 -15.37
CA PRO A 34 -9.40 -10.54 -14.19
C PRO A 34 -9.21 -9.02 -14.19
N GLU A 35 -9.63 -8.35 -13.12
CA GLU A 35 -9.44 -6.90 -12.91
C GLU A 35 -8.20 -6.60 -12.06
N GLY A 36 -7.75 -7.58 -11.28
CA GLY A 36 -6.61 -7.45 -10.40
C GLY A 36 -5.29 -7.70 -11.12
N VAL A 37 -4.26 -7.04 -10.62
CA VAL A 37 -2.88 -7.14 -11.10
C VAL A 37 -2.04 -7.97 -10.14
N SER A 38 -1.03 -8.64 -10.68
CA SER A 38 0.00 -9.37 -9.95
C SER A 38 1.35 -8.71 -10.18
N TYR A 39 2.10 -8.46 -9.11
CA TYR A 39 3.43 -7.89 -9.15
C TYR A 39 4.38 -8.64 -8.21
N THR A 40 5.65 -8.58 -8.55
CA THR A 40 6.73 -9.02 -7.69
C THR A 40 7.41 -7.79 -7.08
N ILE A 41 7.52 -7.75 -5.75
CA ILE A 41 8.08 -6.63 -5.01
C ILE A 41 9.25 -7.06 -4.15
N HIS A 42 10.15 -6.12 -3.86
CA HIS A 42 11.21 -6.34 -2.87
C HIS A 42 10.64 -6.26 -1.44
N PRO A 43 11.02 -7.18 -0.54
CA PRO A 43 10.63 -7.12 0.87
C PRO A 43 11.08 -5.82 1.52
N ARG A 44 10.15 -5.13 2.20
CA ARG A 44 10.42 -3.84 2.87
C ARG A 44 10.99 -3.98 4.29
N GLY A 45 11.37 -5.19 4.69
CA GLY A 45 11.84 -5.50 6.03
C GLY A 45 10.72 -5.84 7.02
N LYS A 46 11.03 -5.75 8.33
CA LYS A 46 10.11 -6.15 9.41
C LYS A 46 8.90 -5.24 9.48
N THR A 47 7.70 -5.82 9.55
CA THR A 47 6.42 -5.09 9.65
C THR A 47 6.40 -4.06 10.78
N ARG A 48 6.97 -4.39 11.95
CA ARG A 48 7.06 -3.48 13.10
C ARG A 48 7.73 -2.15 12.75
N VAL A 49 8.85 -2.18 12.02
CA VAL A 49 9.60 -0.98 11.63
C VAL A 49 8.76 -0.11 10.70
N ILE A 50 8.02 -0.72 9.77
CA ILE A 50 7.13 0.00 8.85
C ILE A 50 6.00 0.69 9.61
N LEU A 51 5.37 -0.03 10.55
CA LEU A 51 4.28 0.50 11.38
C LEU A 51 4.74 1.65 12.28
N GLU A 52 5.91 1.53 12.91
CA GLU A 52 6.49 2.59 13.75
C GLU A 52 6.79 3.85 12.94
N ARG A 53 7.36 3.71 11.74
CA ARG A 53 7.60 4.85 10.82
C ARG A 53 6.31 5.50 10.36
N LEU A 54 5.30 4.71 9.98
CA LEU A 54 4.00 5.22 9.58
C LEU A 54 3.32 6.00 10.72
N ALA A 55 3.31 5.41 11.92
CA ALA A 55 2.73 6.06 13.10
C ALA A 55 3.48 7.35 13.47
N GLY A 56 4.81 7.36 13.34
CA GLY A 56 5.64 8.57 13.51
C GLY A 56 5.26 9.68 12.53
N GLY A 57 5.11 9.34 11.24
CA GLY A 57 4.68 10.29 10.21
C GLY A 57 3.30 10.88 10.47
N ILE A 58 2.32 10.04 10.88
CA ILE A 58 0.98 10.51 11.25
C ILE A 58 1.03 11.47 12.44
N ARG A 59 1.79 11.15 13.50
CA ARG A 59 1.95 12.04 14.67
C ARG A 59 2.61 13.38 14.32
N SER A 60 3.59 13.35 13.41
CA SER A 60 4.21 14.57 12.87
C SER A 60 3.18 15.43 12.12
N GLY A 61 2.38 14.82 11.24
CA GLY A 61 1.27 15.49 10.56
C GLY A 61 0.25 16.10 11.52
N CYS A 62 -0.15 15.38 12.56
CA CYS A 62 -1.03 15.89 13.62
C CYS A 62 -0.46 17.15 14.30
N SER A 63 0.86 17.20 14.50
CA SER A 63 1.52 18.38 15.09
C SER A 63 1.40 19.61 14.19
N PHE A 64 1.57 19.46 12.87
CA PHE A 64 1.36 20.56 11.91
C PHE A 64 -0.08 21.05 11.86
N CYS A 65 -1.05 20.16 12.05
CA CYS A 65 -2.48 20.50 12.01
C CYS A 65 -3.07 20.88 13.38
N ASN A 66 -2.23 21.06 14.41
CA ASN A 66 -2.66 21.31 15.79
C ASN A 66 -3.76 20.32 16.24
N ALA A 67 -3.50 19.02 16.08
CA ALA A 67 -4.43 17.95 16.40
C ALA A 67 -3.79 16.94 17.35
N ARG A 68 -4.54 16.50 18.37
CA ARG A 68 -4.15 15.43 19.31
C ARG A 68 -4.81 14.09 18.98
N THR A 69 -5.86 14.12 18.18
CA THR A 69 -6.62 12.93 17.76
C THR A 69 -6.86 12.93 16.25
N VAL A 70 -7.16 11.76 15.68
CA VAL A 70 -7.56 11.64 14.26
C VAL A 70 -8.84 12.43 13.97
N TYR A 71 -9.74 12.56 14.95
CA TYR A 71 -10.95 13.37 14.84
C TYR A 71 -10.63 14.86 14.72
N GLU A 72 -9.73 15.36 15.56
CA GLU A 72 -9.25 16.74 15.47
C GLU A 72 -8.50 16.99 14.15
N LEU A 73 -7.69 16.03 13.69
CA LEU A 73 -6.98 16.14 12.42
C LEU A 73 -7.96 16.35 11.26
N ARG A 74 -9.06 15.57 11.22
CA ARG A 74 -10.10 15.72 10.19
C ARG A 74 -10.77 17.10 10.21
N ARG A 75 -10.90 17.73 11.39
CA ARG A 75 -11.52 19.05 11.56
C ARG A 75 -10.55 20.20 11.28
N ASN A 76 -9.29 20.06 11.70
CA ASN A 76 -8.32 21.15 11.72
C ASN A 76 -7.49 21.22 10.44
N ALA A 77 -7.33 20.10 9.72
CA ALA A 77 -6.53 20.06 8.50
C ALA A 77 -7.09 21.01 7.43
N ARG A 78 -6.19 21.80 6.82
CA ARG A 78 -6.48 22.60 5.64
C ARG A 78 -5.62 22.12 4.47
N TRP A 79 -6.23 22.07 3.30
CA TRP A 79 -5.63 21.54 2.09
C TRP A 79 -5.47 22.64 1.06
N ILE A 80 -4.45 22.51 0.22
CA ILE A 80 -4.24 23.34 -0.96
C ILE A 80 -4.13 22.45 -2.19
N ILE A 81 -4.60 22.95 -3.33
CA ILE A 81 -4.40 22.28 -4.62
C ILE A 81 -3.04 22.72 -5.15
N ARG A 82 -2.25 21.77 -5.65
CA ARG A 82 -0.96 22.06 -6.29
C ARG A 82 -0.97 21.58 -7.73
N CYS A 83 -0.28 22.31 -8.60
CA CYS A 83 -0.05 21.89 -9.99
C CYS A 83 1.00 20.77 -10.07
N SER A 84 0.93 19.96 -11.12
CA SER A 84 1.82 18.81 -11.35
C SER A 84 3.30 19.19 -11.30
N THR A 85 3.69 20.32 -11.88
CA THR A 85 5.09 20.81 -11.88
C THR A 85 5.68 21.00 -10.49
N SER A 86 4.85 21.23 -9.47
CA SER A 86 5.31 21.41 -8.10
C SER A 86 5.53 20.10 -7.34
N MET A 87 4.91 19.00 -7.79
CA MET A 87 5.06 17.65 -7.20
C MET A 87 6.32 17.01 -7.81
N LYS A 88 7.44 17.11 -7.09
CA LYS A 88 8.64 16.32 -7.36
C LYS A 88 8.59 15.01 -6.59
#